data_AF-A0A9W6UY50-F1
#
_entry.id   AF-A0A9W6UY50-F1
#
_cell.length_a   1.000
_cell.length_b   1.000
_cell.length_c   1.000
_cell.angle_alpha   90.00
_cell.angle_beta   90.00
_cell.angle_gamma   90.00
#
_symmetry.space_group_name_H-M   'P 1'
#
loop_
_entity.id
_entity.type
_entity.pdbx_description
1 polymer ?
#
loop_
_entity_poly.entity_id
_entity_poly.type
_entity_poly.pdbx_seq_one_letter_code
_entity_poly.pdbx_strand_id
1 'polypeptide(L)'
;MPGRRKRKRRQDEERGRRVDAYAGWQWHSAGWFADRASLVAHVRLLSAHHPLDEQQLRIDTPCTRTDAPARSRLQVLLPPGSALGPDGTTVVAVPVQEAP
;
A
#
# COMPACT_ATOMS: atom_id res chain seq x y z
N MET A 1 -30.22 -23.82 -2.57
CA MET A 1 -28.78 -24.03 -2.87
C MET A 1 -27.91 -23.84 -1.61
N PRO A 2 -27.52 -24.92 -0.91
CA PRO A 2 -26.83 -24.86 0.39
C PRO A 2 -25.31 -24.55 0.35
N GLY A 3 -24.67 -24.50 -0.84
CA GLY A 3 -23.20 -24.32 -0.97
C GLY A 3 -22.68 -22.87 -0.85
N ARG A 4 -23.54 -21.85 -1.07
CA ARG A 4 -23.09 -20.44 -1.15
C ARG A 4 -22.68 -19.86 0.21
N ARG A 5 -23.34 -20.27 1.30
CA ARG A 5 -23.07 -19.75 2.66
C ARG A 5 -21.71 -20.22 3.21
N LYS A 6 -21.34 -21.49 2.99
CA LYS A 6 -20.03 -22.03 3.42
C LYS A 6 -18.87 -21.35 2.69
N ARG A 7 -19.01 -21.10 1.37
CA ARG A 7 -17.99 -20.41 0.57
C ARG A 7 -17.78 -18.96 1.02
N LYS A 8 -18.88 -18.23 1.27
CA LYS A 8 -18.81 -16.85 1.77
C LYS A 8 -18.15 -16.77 3.16
N ARG A 9 -18.54 -17.64 4.09
CA ARG A 9 -17.95 -17.67 5.44
C ARG A 9 -16.45 -17.92 5.43
N ARG A 10 -15.96 -18.83 4.57
CA ARG A 10 -14.52 -19.10 4.43
C ARG A 10 -13.75 -17.89 3.87
N GLN A 11 -14.34 -17.17 2.91
CA GLN A 11 -13.77 -15.93 2.39
C GLN A 11 -13.73 -14.82 3.45
N ASP A 12 -14.78 -14.70 4.24
CA ASP A 12 -14.85 -13.70 5.31
C ASP A 12 -13.86 -14.02 6.45
N GLU A 13 -13.69 -15.30 6.83
CA GLU A 13 -12.69 -15.74 7.81
C GLU A 13 -11.25 -15.53 7.31
N GLU A 14 -10.97 -15.85 6.03
CA GLU A 14 -9.67 -15.56 5.41
C GLU A 14 -9.42 -14.04 5.32
N ARG A 15 -10.45 -13.25 5.05
CA ARG A 15 -10.36 -11.78 5.04
C ARG A 15 -10.12 -11.22 6.45
N GLY A 16 -10.77 -11.77 7.46
CA GLY A 16 -10.56 -11.40 8.87
C GLY A 16 -9.13 -11.64 9.32
N ARG A 17 -8.60 -12.86 9.10
CA ARG A 17 -7.20 -13.19 9.42
C ARG A 17 -6.18 -12.27 8.72
N ARG A 18 -6.51 -11.79 7.52
CA ARG A 18 -5.66 -10.84 6.78
C ARG A 18 -5.69 -9.43 7.36
N VAL A 19 -6.84 -8.96 7.84
CA VAL A 19 -6.94 -7.65 8.51
C VAL A 19 -6.14 -7.67 9.81
N ASP A 20 -6.20 -8.77 10.56
CA ASP A 20 -5.42 -8.94 11.79
C ASP A 20 -3.90 -8.96 11.53
N ALA A 21 -3.45 -9.54 10.40
CA ALA A 21 -2.04 -9.61 10.04
C ALA A 21 -1.39 -8.22 9.81
N TYR A 22 -2.18 -7.22 9.42
CA TYR A 22 -1.73 -5.84 9.20
C TYR A 22 -2.25 -4.88 10.28
N ALA A 23 -2.68 -5.39 11.43
CA ALA A 23 -3.11 -4.55 12.53
C ALA A 23 -1.99 -3.58 12.94
N GLY A 24 -2.30 -2.28 12.95
CA GLY A 24 -1.35 -1.21 13.30
C GLY A 24 -0.44 -0.75 12.15
N TRP A 25 -0.50 -1.37 10.97
CA TRP A 25 0.23 -0.90 9.79
C TRP A 25 -0.43 0.36 9.21
N GLN A 26 0.37 1.22 8.57
CA GLN A 26 -0.08 2.50 8.05
C GLN A 26 0.26 2.65 6.56
N TRP A 27 -0.57 3.41 5.85
CA TRP A 27 -0.36 3.72 4.43
C TRP A 27 0.55 4.95 4.29
N HIS A 28 1.70 4.77 3.65
CA HIS A 28 2.67 5.83 3.36
C HIS A 28 2.64 6.16 1.87
N SER A 29 2.77 7.45 1.53
CA SER A 29 2.78 7.88 0.12
C SER A 29 4.16 7.65 -0.48
N ALA A 30 4.26 6.87 -1.55
CA ALA A 30 5.50 6.66 -2.30
C ALA A 30 5.72 7.71 -3.39
N GLY A 31 4.66 8.40 -3.82
CA GLY A 31 4.77 9.50 -4.77
C GLY A 31 3.54 9.65 -5.68
N TRP A 32 3.66 10.60 -6.60
CA TRP A 32 2.68 10.89 -7.64
C TRP A 32 3.29 10.61 -9.01
N PHE A 33 2.53 9.92 -9.86
CA PHE A 33 3.00 9.46 -11.17
C PHE A 33 2.04 9.97 -12.24
N ALA A 34 2.59 10.60 -13.28
CA ALA A 34 1.81 11.19 -14.36
C ALA A 34 1.33 10.13 -15.38
N ASP A 35 2.00 8.98 -15.44
CA ASP A 35 1.73 7.94 -16.41
C ASP A 35 1.97 6.54 -15.82
N ARG A 36 1.46 5.52 -16.52
CA ARG A 36 1.57 4.14 -16.07
C ARG A 36 3.00 3.59 -16.17
N ALA A 37 3.82 4.04 -17.12
CA ALA A 37 5.16 3.53 -17.29
C ALA A 37 6.08 3.98 -16.14
N SER A 38 6.00 5.26 -15.74
CA SER A 38 6.72 5.78 -14.56
C SER A 38 6.27 5.09 -13.27
N LEU A 39 4.97 4.87 -13.10
CA LEU A 39 4.44 4.11 -11.97
C LEU A 39 5.00 2.68 -11.90
N VAL A 40 4.98 1.95 -13.03
CA VAL A 40 5.48 0.57 -13.09
C VAL A 40 6.99 0.51 -12.85
N ALA A 41 7.75 1.47 -13.37
CA ALA A 41 9.18 1.57 -13.11
C ALA A 41 9.46 1.77 -11.60
N HIS A 42 8.69 2.65 -10.95
CA HIS A 42 8.82 2.89 -9.51
C HIS A 42 8.47 1.68 -8.67
N VAL A 43 7.38 0.98 -9.01
CA VAL A 43 6.99 -0.26 -8.32
C VAL A 43 8.10 -1.31 -8.45
N ARG A 44 8.72 -1.46 -9.63
CA ARG A 44 9.84 -2.40 -9.81
C ARG A 44 11.05 -2.05 -8.96
N LEU A 45 11.42 -0.77 -8.90
CA LEU A 45 12.53 -0.30 -8.05
C LEU A 45 12.22 -0.54 -6.56
N LEU A 46 11.02 -0.18 -6.14
CA LEU A 46 10.55 -0.39 -4.78
C LEU A 46 10.58 -1.88 -4.41
N SER A 47 10.06 -2.76 -5.26
CA SER A 47 10.11 -4.22 -5.06
C SER A 47 11.52 -4.79 -5.02
N ALA A 48 12.50 -4.15 -5.67
CA ALA A 48 13.90 -4.57 -5.62
C ALA A 48 14.57 -4.21 -4.29
N HIS A 49 14.19 -3.07 -3.68
CA HIS A 49 14.72 -2.64 -2.38
C HIS A 49 13.97 -3.24 -1.20
N HIS A 50 12.68 -3.52 -1.37
CA HIS A 50 11.83 -4.08 -0.34
C HIS A 50 10.80 -5.04 -0.97
N PRO A 51 10.85 -6.35 -0.67
CA PRO A 51 9.92 -7.32 -1.24
C PRO A 51 8.52 -7.05 -0.67
N LEU A 52 7.73 -6.29 -1.42
CA LEU A 52 6.35 -5.94 -1.10
C LEU A 52 5.38 -6.89 -1.80
N ASP A 53 4.35 -7.30 -1.07
CA ASP A 53 3.22 -8.00 -1.64
C ASP A 53 2.25 -7.04 -2.34
N GLU A 54 1.48 -7.54 -3.31
CA GLU A 54 0.44 -6.75 -3.99
C GLU A 54 -0.59 -6.16 -3.00
N GLN A 55 -0.79 -6.80 -1.86
CA GLN A 55 -1.71 -6.35 -0.81
C GLN A 55 -1.17 -5.14 -0.03
N GLN A 56 0.14 -4.91 -0.08
CA GLN A 56 0.82 -3.78 0.55
C GLN A 56 0.95 -2.60 -0.41
N LEU A 57 0.47 -2.73 -1.65
CA LEU A 57 0.50 -1.65 -2.64
C LEU A 57 -0.93 -1.16 -2.91
N ARG A 58 -1.08 0.16 -2.96
CA ARG A 58 -2.35 0.80 -3.29
C ARG A 58 -2.11 1.94 -4.27
N ILE A 59 -2.89 1.97 -5.34
CA ILE A 59 -2.87 3.05 -6.33
C ILE A 59 -4.18 3.82 -6.18
N ASP A 60 -4.08 5.07 -5.74
CA ASP A 60 -5.20 5.98 -5.63
C ASP A 60 -5.18 6.96 -6.81
N THR A 61 -6.30 7.05 -7.53
CA THR A 61 -6.51 8.10 -8.54
C THR A 61 -7.39 9.18 -7.90
N PRO A 62 -6.93 10.43 -7.78
CA PRO A 62 -7.76 11.50 -7.24
C PRO A 62 -8.97 11.70 -8.14
N CYS A 63 -10.17 11.62 -7.55
CA CYS A 63 -11.45 11.78 -8.27
C CYS A 63 -11.74 13.24 -8.66
N THR A 64 -10.82 14.18 -8.40
CA THR A 64 -11.02 15.59 -8.71
C THR A 64 -10.84 15.83 -10.20
N ARG A 65 -11.84 16.45 -10.84
CA ARG A 65 -11.66 17.11 -12.14
C ARG A 65 -10.53 18.13 -11.98
N THR A 66 -9.34 17.76 -12.43
CA THR A 66 -8.16 18.61 -12.36
C THR A 66 -7.74 18.83 -13.80
N ASP A 67 -7.47 20.07 -14.21
CA ASP A 67 -7.00 20.39 -15.58
C ASP A 67 -5.60 19.85 -15.87
N ALA A 68 -4.93 19.29 -14.86
CA ALA A 68 -3.65 18.60 -14.96
C ALA A 68 -3.83 17.14 -15.44
N PRO A 69 -2.81 16.53 -16.09
CA PRO A 69 -2.86 15.12 -16.46
C PRO A 69 -3.17 14.27 -15.23
N ALA A 70 -4.06 13.29 -15.37
CA ALA A 70 -4.49 12.42 -14.28
C ALA A 70 -3.27 11.78 -13.61
N ARG A 71 -2.95 12.20 -12.39
CA ARG A 71 -1.81 11.68 -11.63
C ARG A 71 -2.29 10.56 -10.73
N SER A 72 -1.66 9.40 -10.83
CA SER A 72 -1.88 8.28 -9.91
C SER A 72 -0.98 8.46 -8.69
N ARG A 73 -1.53 8.31 -7.49
CA ARG A 73 -0.77 8.28 -6.24
C ARG A 73 -0.48 6.84 -5.86
N LEU A 74 0.79 6.50 -5.66
CA LEU A 74 1.18 5.21 -5.10
C LEU A 74 1.29 5.32 -3.59
N GLN A 75 0.69 4.36 -2.88
CA GLN A 75 0.81 4.18 -1.44
C GLN A 75 1.30 2.78 -1.12
N VAL A 76 2.06 2.68 -0.05
CA VAL A 76 2.65 1.44 0.46
C VAL A 76 2.22 1.25 1.90
N LEU A 77 1.77 0.05 2.24
CA LEU A 77 1.43 -0.34 3.60
C LEU A 77 2.71 -0.77 4.32
N LEU A 78 3.07 -0.04 5.38
CA LEU A 78 4.27 -0.32 6.16
C LEU A 78 3.92 -0.60 7.63
N PRO A 79 4.73 -1.41 8.33
CA PRO A 79 4.56 -1.63 9.75
C PRO A 79 4.84 -0.35 10.54
N PRO A 80 4.30 -0.23 11.77
CA PRO A 80 4.58 0.91 12.63
C PRO A 80 6.09 1.05 12.89
N GLY A 81 6.58 2.28 12.99
CA GLY A 81 8.01 2.55 13.13
C GLY A 81 8.81 2.40 11.83
N SER A 82 8.15 2.28 10.68
CA SER A 82 8.77 2.35 9.36
C SER A 82 8.24 3.54 8.57
N ALA A 83 9.08 4.09 7.69
CA ALA A 83 8.65 5.06 6.70
C ALA A 83 9.35 4.82 5.37
N LEU A 84 8.80 5.42 4.32
CA LEU A 84 9.51 5.54 3.06
C LEU A 84 10.59 6.62 3.20
N GLY A 85 11.79 6.31 2.71
CA GLY A 85 12.86 7.26 2.56
C GLY A 85 12.48 8.41 1.61
N PRO A 86 13.30 9.47 1.54
CA PRO A 86 13.01 10.66 0.74
C PRO A 86 12.79 10.35 -0.75
N ASP A 87 13.43 9.30 -1.25
CA ASP A 87 13.34 8.87 -2.65
C ASP A 87 12.08 8.04 -2.94
N GLY A 88 11.29 7.69 -1.92
CA GLY A 88 10.04 6.92 -2.06
C GLY A 88 10.23 5.46 -2.47
N THR A 89 11.47 4.95 -2.50
CA THR A 89 11.85 3.59 -2.93
C THR A 89 12.50 2.75 -1.83
N THR A 90 13.01 3.37 -0.77
CA THR A 90 13.64 2.69 0.37
C THR A 90 12.72 2.71 1.58
N VAL A 91 12.68 1.63 2.35
CA VAL A 91 12.01 1.60 3.65
C VAL A 91 13.05 1.79 4.73
N VAL A 92 12.85 2.78 5.58
CA VAL A 92 13.73 3.11 6.70
C VAL A 92 12.99 2.99 8.02
N ALA A 93 13.68 2.50 9.05
CA ALA A 93 13.16 2.52 10.40
C ALA A 93 13.08 3.97 10.88
N VAL A 94 11.89 4.40 11.28
CA VAL A 94 11.69 5.68 11.97
C VAL A 94 11.84 5.42 13.45
N PRO A 95 12.68 6.17 14.17
CA PRO A 95 12.71 6.06 15.62
C PRO A 95 11.32 6.39 16.14
N VAL A 96 10.69 5.41 16.81
CA VAL A 96 9.45 5.63 17.56
C VAL A 96 9.82 6.65 18.62
N GLN A 97 9.47 7.92 18.41
CA GLN A 97 9.57 8.91 19.47
C GLN A 97 8.53 8.51 20.51
N GLU A 98 8.96 7.86 21.58
CA GLU A 98 8.20 7.81 22.81
C GLU A 98 7.91 9.27 23.20
N ALA A 99 6.65 9.67 23.06
CA ALA A 99 6.20 10.95 23.55
C ALA A 99 6.36 10.99 25.09
N PRO A 100 6.80 12.12 25.67
CA PRO A 100 7.04 12.27 27.11
C PRO A 100 5.75 12.21 27.96
#